data_AF-A0A521XHA5-F1
#
_entry.id   AF-A0A521XHA5-F1
#
_cell.length_a   1.000
_cell.length_b   1.000
_cell.length_c   1.000
_cell.angle_alpha   90.00
_cell.angle_beta   90.00
_cell.angle_gamma   90.00
#
_symmetry.space_group_name_H-M   'P 1'
#
loop_
_entity.id
_entity.type
_entity.pdbx_description
1 polymer ?
#
loop_
_entity_poly.entity_id
_entity_poly.type
_entity_poly.pdbx_seq_one_letter_code
_entity_poly.pdbx_strand_id
1 'polypeptide(L)' 'MNARDVKDDRSTPPTREVRMGDSECPRCRKYFTASYWSGGVLVQARCLSCDLKWPLPDVV' A
#
# COMPACT_ATOMS: atom_id res chain seq x y z
N MET A 1 -7.42 -42.36 9.70
CA MET A 1 -6.52 -41.34 9.11
C MET A 1 -7.39 -40.47 8.20
N ASN A 2 -7.48 -39.14 8.36
CA ASN A 2 -6.46 -38.20 7.90
C ASN A 2 -6.46 -36.87 8.69
N ALA A 3 -5.24 -36.39 8.91
CA ALA A 3 -4.83 -35.11 9.46
C ALA A 3 -5.51 -33.93 8.73
N ARG A 4 -6.14 -33.00 9.46
CA ARG A 4 -5.56 -31.72 9.92
C ARG A 4 -4.88 -30.95 8.79
N ASP A 5 -5.50 -29.83 8.37
CA ASP A 5 -4.81 -28.57 8.06
C ASP A 5 -5.86 -27.45 7.97
N VAL A 6 -6.41 -27.09 9.14
CA VAL A 6 -7.08 -25.80 9.30
C VAL A 6 -5.97 -24.75 9.28
N LYS A 7 -5.75 -24.10 8.13
CA LYS A 7 -4.93 -22.88 8.07
C LYS A 7 -5.71 -21.75 8.75
N ASP A 8 -5.61 -21.74 10.07
CA ASP A 8 -5.74 -20.54 10.89
C ASP A 8 -4.59 -19.60 10.50
N ASP A 9 -4.75 -18.78 9.46
CA ASP A 9 -3.79 -17.71 9.13
C ASP A 9 -4.09 -16.50 10.02
N ARG A 10 -3.94 -16.74 11.32
CA ARG A 10 -4.02 -15.72 12.34
C ARG A 10 -2.56 -15.44 12.71
N SER A 11 -1.99 -14.38 12.14
CA SER A 11 -0.70 -13.73 12.50
C SER A 11 0.37 -13.68 11.40
N THR A 12 0.03 -13.40 10.14
CA THR A 12 1.03 -12.78 9.26
C THR A 12 1.14 -11.30 9.64
N PRO A 13 2.31 -10.79 10.09
CA PRO A 13 2.47 -9.36 10.36
C PRO A 13 2.11 -8.58 9.10
N PRO A 14 1.51 -7.38 9.21
CA PRO A 14 0.97 -6.69 8.05
C PRO A 14 2.10 -6.45 7.05
N THR A 15 2.06 -7.20 5.93
CA THR A 15 3.11 -7.19 4.93
C THR A 15 3.25 -5.76 4.42
N ARG A 16 4.40 -5.14 4.67
CA ARG A 16 4.70 -3.81 4.16
C ARG A 16 5.20 -3.97 2.74
N GLU A 17 4.39 -3.54 1.79
CA GLU A 17 4.68 -3.59 0.37
C GLU A 17 4.92 -2.17 -0.16
N VAL A 18 5.89 -2.01 -1.05
CA VAL A 18 6.10 -0.76 -1.77
C VAL A 18 5.90 -1.05 -3.25
N ARG A 19 4.94 -0.36 -3.87
CA ARG A 19 4.64 -0.46 -5.30
C ARG A 19 5.06 0.83 -5.98
N MET A 20 5.81 0.72 -7.07
CA MET A 20 6.12 1.88 -7.92
C MET A 20 5.31 1.80 -9.20
N GLY A 21 4.82 2.93 -9.70
CA GLY A 21 4.12 2.96 -10.99
C GLY A 21 2.67 2.45 -10.97
N ASP A 22 2.19 2.00 -9.82
CA ASP A 22 0.87 1.38 -9.64
C ASP A 22 -0.28 2.39 -9.61
N SER A 23 0.00 3.67 -9.31
CA SER A 23 -1.01 4.72 -9.15
C SER A 23 -0.69 5.95 -10.00
N GLU A 24 -1.69 6.54 -10.64
CA GLU A 24 -1.54 7.83 -11.31
C GLU A 24 -1.53 8.97 -10.28
N CYS A 25 -0.62 9.94 -10.40
CA CYS A 25 -0.64 11.11 -9.52
C CYS A 25 -1.87 12.00 -9.80
N PRO A 26 -2.72 12.32 -8.81
CA PRO A 26 -3.92 13.14 -9.04
C PRO A 26 -3.62 14.59 -9.42
N ARG A 27 -2.40 15.09 -9.18
CA ARG A 27 -2.00 16.48 -9.49
C ARG A 27 -1.39 16.65 -10.86
N CYS A 28 -0.41 15.81 -11.21
CA CYS A 28 0.34 15.95 -12.47
C CYS A 28 0.07 14.82 -13.48
N ARG A 29 -0.80 13.85 -13.12
CA ARG A 29 -1.18 12.69 -13.94
C ARG A 29 -0.01 11.84 -14.47
N LYS A 30 1.15 11.95 -13.83
CA LYS A 30 2.30 11.07 -14.11
C LYS A 30 2.15 9.77 -13.33
N TYR A 31 2.53 8.67 -13.97
CA TYR A 31 2.59 7.35 -13.34
C TYR A 31 3.80 7.16 -12.43
N PHE A 32 4.73 8.12 -12.37
CA PHE A 32 5.90 8.01 -11.50
C PHE A 32 5.53 8.31 -10.03
N THR A 33 4.97 7.30 -9.38
CA THR A 33 4.51 7.34 -7.99
C THR A 33 5.05 6.14 -7.21
N ALA A 34 5.20 6.30 -5.90
CA ALA A 34 5.55 5.25 -4.95
C ALA A 34 4.42 5.12 -3.94
N SER A 35 3.80 3.96 -3.87
CA SER A 35 2.66 3.62 -3.02
C SER A 35 3.08 2.58 -1.98
N TYR A 36 2.97 2.94 -0.71
CA TYR A 36 3.24 2.14 0.48
C TYR A 36 1.94 1.49 0.96
N TRP A 37 1.93 0.17 0.99
CA TRP A 37 0.81 -0.65 1.40
C TRP A 37 1.17 -1.43 2.66
N SER A 38 0.19 -1.67 3.52
CA SER A 38 0.35 -2.50 4.71
C SER A 38 -0.88 -3.36 4.88
N GLY A 39 -0.73 -4.68 4.79
CA GLY A 39 -1.87 -5.61 4.92
C GLY A 39 -2.99 -5.37 3.89
N GLY A 40 -2.62 -5.01 2.65
CA GLY A 40 -3.59 -4.71 1.58
C GLY A 40 -4.25 -3.33 1.64
N VAL A 41 -3.91 -2.50 2.63
CA VAL A 41 -4.39 -1.11 2.75
C VAL A 41 -3.30 -0.14 2.28
N LEU A 42 -3.67 0.82 1.43
CA LEU A 42 -2.76 1.91 1.05
C LEU A 42 -2.55 2.83 2.26
N VAL A 43 -1.33 2.85 2.78
CA VAL A 43 -0.94 3.72 3.91
C VAL A 43 -0.58 5.11 3.40
N GLN A 44 0.20 5.17 2.34
CA GLN A 44 0.69 6.42 1.79
C GLN A 44 1.14 6.21 0.35
N ALA A 45 0.98 7.21 -0.48
CA ALA A 45 1.54 7.30 -1.81
C ALA A 45 2.24 8.65 -1.97
N ARG A 46 3.29 8.68 -2.78
CA ARG A 46 4.05 9.88 -3.12
C ARG A 46 4.28 9.94 -4.61
N CYS A 47 4.01 11.07 -5.24
CA CYS A 47 4.46 11.33 -6.60
C CYS A 47 5.92 11.74 -6.56
N LEU A 48 6.75 11.03 -7.32
CA LEU A 48 8.18 11.32 -7.42
C LEU A 48 8.48 12.43 -8.44
N SER A 49 7.46 12.95 -9.13
CA SER A 49 7.60 14.08 -10.07
C SER A 49 7.19 15.44 -9.50
N CYS A 50 6.22 15.49 -8.59
CA CYS A 50 5.70 16.74 -8.02
C CYS A 50 5.63 16.73 -6.49
N ASP A 51 6.17 15.68 -5.86
CA ASP A 51 6.25 15.50 -4.41
C ASP A 51 4.93 15.50 -3.64
N LEU A 52 3.81 15.42 -4.34
CA LEU A 52 2.50 15.25 -3.72
C LEU A 52 2.47 13.95 -2.91
N LYS A 53 1.94 13.99 -1.69
CA LYS A 53 1.69 12.82 -0.84
C LYS A 53 0.19 12.66 -0.61
N TRP A 54 -0.33 11.44 -0.65
CA TRP A 54 -1.75 11.12 -0.43
C TRP A 54 -1.94 9.68 0.09
N PRO A 55 -3.06 9.32 0.72
CA PRO A 55 -4.04 10.24 1.30
C PRO A 55 -3.36 11.18 2.32
N LEU A 56 -3.91 12.39 2.51
CA LEU A 56 -3.42 13.27 3.56
C LEU A 56 -3.67 12.57 4.90
N PRO A 57 -2.70 12.56 5.84
CA PRO A 57 -2.99 12.08 7.18
C PRO A 57 -4.17 12.89 7.71
N ASP A 58 -5.17 12.21 8.26
CA ASP A 58 -6.33 12.84 8.90
C ASP A 58 -5.82 13.67 10.07
N VAL A 59 -5.61 14.98 9.84
CA VAL A 59 -5.14 15.91 10.87
C VAL A 59 -6.39 16.32 11.64
N VAL A 60 -6.69 15.59 12.71
CA VAL A 60 -7.76 15.88 13.67
C VAL A 60 -7.31 16.94 14.66
#